data_AF-A0AAV6LPZ8-F1
#
_entry.id   AF-A0AAV6LPZ8-F1
#
_cell.length_a   1.000
_cell.length_b   1.000
_cell.length_c   1.000
_cell.angle_alpha   90.00
_cell.angle_beta   90.00
_cell.angle_gamma   90.00
#
_symmetry.space_group_name_H-M   'P 1'
#
loop_
_entity.id
_entity.type
_entity.pdbx_description
1 polymer ?
#
loop_
_entity_poly.entity_id
_entity_poly.type
_entity_poly.pdbx_seq_one_letter_code
_entity_poly.pdbx_strand_id
1 'polypeptide(L)'
;MILFHGLNWTRWEQIVNNTPLPRLTSFVEDRLATLKNVIKEPELDGWSLYLGDWGYNTQKERAEAASIPRIHLLQLSDFSKKLK
;
A
#
# COMPACT_ATOMS: atom_id res chain seq x y z
N MET A 1 -0.70 8.43 1.72
CA MET A 1 0.61 8.46 2.42
C MET A 1 1.51 7.50 1.66
N ILE A 2 2.51 8.04 0.94
CA ILE A 2 3.46 7.28 0.11
C ILE A 2 4.53 6.73 1.05
N LEU A 3 4.84 5.44 0.98
CA LEU A 3 5.78 4.80 1.90
C LEU A 3 7.17 4.71 1.28
N PHE A 4 8.09 5.50 1.84
CA PHE A 4 9.50 5.48 1.48
C PHE A 4 10.15 4.17 1.98
N HIS A 5 10.76 3.43 1.06
CA HIS A 5 11.81 2.46 1.38
C HIS A 5 12.92 3.17 2.20
N GLY A 6 13.01 2.89 3.52
CA GLY A 6 14.11 3.40 4.35
C GLY A 6 13.82 3.64 5.84
N LEU A 7 12.60 3.43 6.33
CA LEU A 7 12.28 3.65 7.74
C LEU A 7 12.45 2.36 8.57
N ASN A 8 13.24 2.46 9.65
CA ASN A 8 13.49 1.40 10.63
C ASN A 8 12.15 0.93 11.27
N TRP A 9 11.99 -0.39 11.41
CA TRP A 9 10.80 -1.06 11.95
C TRP A 9 10.25 -0.41 13.23
N THR A 10 11.13 -0.02 14.15
CA THR A 10 10.75 0.63 15.42
C THR A 10 10.03 1.96 15.23
N ARG A 11 10.34 2.68 14.14
CA ARG A 11 9.68 3.96 13.82
C ARG A 11 8.28 3.74 13.23
N TRP A 12 8.05 2.59 12.59
CA TRP A 12 6.72 2.22 12.10
C TRP A 12 5.77 1.85 13.22
N GLU A 13 6.22 1.02 14.15
CA GLU A 13 5.43 0.64 15.35
C GLU A 13 4.98 1.87 16.13
N GLN A 14 5.85 2.87 16.30
CA GLN A 14 5.50 4.12 16.98
C GLN A 14 4.43 4.93 16.24
N ILE A 15 4.46 4.96 14.91
CA ILE A 15 3.46 5.68 14.09
C ILE A 15 2.09 4.99 14.19
N VAL A 16 2.08 3.65 14.12
CA VAL A 16 0.85 2.85 14.25
C VAL A 16 0.24 3.05 15.64
N ASN A 17 1.05 3.00 16.69
CA ASN A 17 0.56 3.01 18.07
C ASN A 17 0.19 4.40 18.62
N ASN A 18 0.71 5.50 18.04
CA ASN A 18 0.45 6.86 18.54
C ASN A 18 -0.57 7.67 17.71
N THR A 19 -1.24 7.09 16.72
CA THR A 19 -2.22 7.84 15.93
C THR A 19 -3.65 7.62 16.47
N PRO A 20 -4.29 8.64 17.06
CA PRO A 20 -5.67 8.51 17.52
C PRO A 20 -6.60 8.58 16.30
N LEU A 21 -7.49 7.60 16.20
CA LEU A 21 -8.53 7.33 15.19
C LEU A 21 -8.17 6.24 14.17
N PRO A 22 -9.10 5.31 13.86
CA PRO A 22 -8.96 4.36 12.76
C PRO A 22 -9.20 5.12 11.45
N ARG A 23 -8.26 5.99 11.08
CA ARG A 23 -8.26 6.56 9.73
C ARG A 23 -8.05 5.39 8.79
N LEU A 24 -8.92 5.24 7.79
CA LEU A 24 -8.77 4.32 6.67
C LEU A 24 -7.33 4.42 6.13
N THR A 25 -6.46 3.54 6.62
CA THR A 25 -5.03 3.70 6.35
C THR A 25 -4.75 2.97 5.05
N SER A 26 -4.46 3.78 4.02
CA SER A 26 -4.21 3.28 2.67
C SER A 26 -2.71 3.19 2.44
N PHE A 27 -2.24 1.98 2.13
CA PHE A 27 -0.87 1.68 1.74
C PHE A 27 -0.81 1.71 0.21
N VAL A 28 -0.09 2.67 -0.36
CA VAL A 28 0.09 2.78 -1.82
C VAL A 28 1.56 2.51 -2.11
N GLU A 29 1.83 1.55 -2.99
CA GLU A 29 3.19 1.20 -3.38
C GLU A 29 3.27 0.76 -4.85
N ASP A 30 4.45 0.86 -5.45
CA ASP A 30 4.67 0.52 -6.85
C ASP A 30 5.25 -0.89 -7.09
N ARG A 31 5.75 -1.55 -6.03
CA ARG A 31 6.28 -2.93 -6.06
C ARG A 31 5.30 -3.93 -5.46
N LEU A 32 4.87 -4.90 -6.26
CA LEU A 32 3.99 -5.98 -5.81
C LEU A 32 4.60 -6.83 -4.69
N ALA A 33 5.92 -7.07 -4.72
CA ALA A 33 6.60 -7.85 -3.68
C ALA A 33 6.43 -7.25 -2.27
N THR A 34 6.49 -5.91 -2.17
CA THR A 34 6.28 -5.19 -0.91
C THR A 34 4.84 -5.39 -0.40
N LEU A 35 3.84 -5.26 -1.28
CA LEU A 35 2.44 -5.49 -0.92
C LEU A 35 2.18 -6.93 -0.46
N LYS A 36 2.79 -7.92 -1.11
CA LYS A 36 2.70 -9.32 -0.69
C LYS A 36 3.30 -9.57 0.69
N ASN A 37 4.34 -8.83 1.07
CA ASN A 37 4.90 -8.91 2.42
C ASN A 37 3.94 -8.28 3.43
N VAL A 38 3.37 -7.12 3.11
CA VAL A 38 2.37 -6.44 3.96
C VAL A 38 1.14 -7.32 4.22
N ILE A 39 0.67 -8.10 3.23
CA ILE A 39 -0.44 -9.05 3.42
C ILE A 39 -0.15 -10.12 4.48
N LYS A 40 1.12 -10.48 4.68
CA LYS A 40 1.52 -11.49 5.67
C LYS A 40 1.55 -10.92 7.09
N GLU A 41 1.53 -9.61 7.25
CA GLU A 41 1.58 -8.94 8.54
C GLU A 41 0.16 -8.73 9.09
N PRO A 42 -0.24 -9.46 10.15
CA PRO A 42 -1.61 -9.40 10.67
C PRO A 42 -1.97 -8.02 11.24
N GLU A 43 -0.98 -7.25 11.71
CA GLU A 43 -1.17 -5.88 12.19
C GLU A 43 -1.63 -4.92 11.07
N LEU A 44 -1.41 -5.30 9.80
CA LEU A 44 -1.75 -4.52 8.61
C LEU A 44 -3.01 -5.06 7.90
N ASP A 45 -3.75 -5.99 8.52
CA ASP A 45 -5.02 -6.51 8.00
C ASP A 45 -6.11 -5.45 7.85
N GLY A 46 -6.08 -4.41 8.70
CA GLY A 46 -6.99 -3.28 8.59
C GLY A 46 -6.67 -2.29 7.46
N TRP A 47 -5.56 -2.47 6.73
CA TRP A 47 -5.08 -1.49 5.75
C TRP A 47 -5.56 -1.82 4.33
N SER A 48 -5.96 -0.78 3.60
CA SER A 48 -6.27 -0.91 2.17
C SER A 48 -4.99 -0.83 1.35
N LEU A 49 -4.70 -1.86 0.56
CA LEU A 49 -3.47 -1.95 -0.22
C LEU A 49 -3.70 -1.57 -1.67
N TYR A 50 -2.85 -0.72 -2.21
CA TYR A 50 -2.94 -0.23 -3.58
C TYR A 50 -1.62 -0.40 -4.31
N LEU A 51 -1.66 -1.03 -5.49
CA LEU A 51 -0.54 -1.06 -6.43
C LEU A 51 -0.73 0.07 -7.43
N GLY A 52 0.16 1.06 -7.43
CA GLY A 52 0.14 2.13 -8.44
C GLY A 52 0.57 1.60 -9.79
N ASP A 53 -0.26 1.73 -10.81
CA ASP A 53 0.01 1.17 -12.15
C ASP A 53 1.03 1.97 -12.98
N TRP A 54 1.44 3.12 -12.47
CA TRP A 54 2.34 4.09 -13.11
C TRP A 54 3.80 3.99 -12.64
N GLY A 55 4.13 3.03 -11.77
CA GLY A 55 5.49 2.84 -11.25
C GLY A 55 6.29 1.76 -11.99
N TYR A 56 7.30 1.19 -11.34
CA TYR A 56 8.24 0.25 -11.97
C TYR A 56 7.70 -1.18 -12.17
N ASN A 57 6.42 -1.44 -11.89
CA ASN A 57 5.82 -2.76 -12.07
C ASN A 57 5.59 -3.13 -13.55
N THR A 58 5.71 -4.42 -13.81
CA THR A 58 5.45 -5.04 -15.11
C THR A 58 3.97 -5.34 -15.30
N GLN A 59 3.55 -5.55 -16.55
CA GLN A 59 2.18 -5.99 -16.86
C GLN A 59 1.82 -7.31 -16.16
N LYS A 60 2.81 -8.21 -16.01
CA LYS A 60 2.64 -9.48 -15.30
C LYS A 60 2.32 -9.24 -13.82
N GLU A 61 3.04 -8.34 -13.16
CA GLU A 61 2.79 -7.99 -11.76
C GLU A 61 1.43 -7.29 -11.59
N ARG A 62 1.01 -6.44 -12.52
CA ARG A 62 -0.35 -5.87 -12.48
C ARG A 62 -1.44 -6.92 -12.61
N ALA A 63 -1.28 -7.87 -13.52
CA ALA A 63 -2.21 -8.99 -13.67
C ALA A 63 -2.25 -9.86 -12.41
N GLU A 64 -1.10 -10.12 -11.80
CA GLU A 64 -1.01 -10.85 -10.54
C GLU A 64 -1.66 -10.07 -9.38
N ALA A 65 -1.39 -8.78 -9.26
CA ALA A 65 -2.02 -7.93 -8.25
C ALA A 65 -3.55 -7.92 -8.39
N ALA A 66 -4.07 -7.84 -9.62
CA ALA A 66 -5.50 -7.92 -9.88
C ALA A 66 -6.14 -9.27 -9.49
N SER A 67 -5.33 -10.33 -9.41
CA SER A 67 -5.79 -11.65 -8.93
C SER A 67 -5.84 -11.76 -7.40
N ILE A 68 -5.27 -10.79 -6.67
CA ILE A 68 -5.22 -10.77 -5.20
C ILE A 68 -6.35 -9.83 -4.70
N PRO A 69 -7.42 -10.35 -4.07
CA PRO A 69 -8.58 -9.54 -3.67
C PRO A 69 -8.25 -8.37 -2.74
N ARG A 70 -7.15 -8.48 -1.98
CA ARG A 70 -6.70 -7.49 -1.01
C ARG A 70 -5.89 -6.34 -1.64
N ILE A 71 -5.46 -6.46 -2.89
CA ILE A 71 -4.69 -5.43 -3.60
C ILE A 71 -5.57 -4.80 -4.66
N HIS A 72 -5.66 -3.47 -4.62
CA HIS A 72 -6.37 -2.69 -5.63
C HIS A 72 -5.36 -2.03 -6.58
N LEU A 73 -5.55 -2.20 -7.88
CA LEU A 73 -4.81 -1.40 -8.84
C LEU A 73 -5.30 0.05 -8.75
N LEU A 74 -4.35 0.96 -8.58
CA LEU A 74 -4.61 2.39 -8.57
C LEU A 74 -4.06 2.99 -9.85
N GLN A 75 -4.89 3.77 -10.54
CA GLN A 75 -4.50 4.55 -11.73
C GLN A 75 -4.05 5.96 -11.31
N LEU A 76 -3.08 6.53 -12.02
CA LEU A 76 -2.55 7.86 -11.66
C LEU A 76 -3.63 8.95 -11.71
N SER A 77 -4.56 8.80 -12.64
CA SER A 77 -5.74 9.66 -12.80
C SER A 77 -6.67 9.59 -11.58
N ASP A 78 -6.84 8.41 -10.97
CA ASP A 78 -7.69 8.21 -9.81
C ASP A 78 -7.02 8.63 -8.52
N PHE A 79 -5.70 8.46 -8.42
CA PHE A 79 -4.91 9.00 -7.31
C PHE A 79 -4.98 10.53 -7.25
N SER A 80 -4.83 11.20 -8.40
CA SER A 80 -4.91 12.67 -8.49
C SER A 80 -6.27 13.22 -8.05
N LYS A 81 -7.37 12.46 -8.23
CA LYS A 81 -8.71 12.85 -7.76
C LYS A 81 -8.88 12.70 -6.26
N LYS A 82 -8.15 11.78 -5.62
CA LYS A 82 -8.21 11.50 -4.17
C LYS A 82 -7.37 12.46 -3.32
N LEU A 83 -6.56 13.32 -3.94
CA LEU A 83 -5.71 14.31 -3.27
C LEU A 83 -6.34 15.71 -3.13
N LYS A 84 -7.56 15.92 -3.67
CA LYS A 84 -8.32 17.17 -3.49
C LYS A 84 -9.11 17.14 -2.19
#